data_AF-A0A359C8I6-F1
#
_entry.id   AF-A0A359C8I6-F1
#
_cell.length_a   1.000
_cell.length_b   1.000
_cell.length_c   1.000
_cell.angle_alpha   90.00
_cell.angle_beta   90.00
_cell.angle_gamma   90.00
#
_symmetry.space_group_name_H-M   'P 1'
#
loop_
_entity.id
_entity.type
_entity.pdbx_description
1 polymer ?
#
loop_
_entity_poly.entity_id
_entity_poly.type
_entity_poly.pdbx_seq_one_letter_code
_entity_poly.pdbx_strand_id
1 'polypeptide(L)'
;MRALSLADTADFGILRLIVNQTDRAKQVLKETGFTVGKTEVVALEVPDRPGGLGGILKVLHEAGINVEYMYAFVQRSGDNAIIIFRFDETDKAISVLTGAGVRVLKGEEVYAL
;
A
#
# COMPACT_ATOMS: atom_id res chain seq x y z
N MET A 1 4.04 -11.85 10.17
CA MET A 1 4.63 -10.64 9.55
C MET A 1 4.62 -10.89 8.06
N ARG A 2 4.00 -10.03 7.25
CA ARG A 2 3.65 -10.39 5.86
C ARG A 2 4.32 -9.53 4.80
N ALA A 3 4.56 -8.25 5.06
CA ALA A 3 5.38 -7.38 4.21
C ALA A 3 6.43 -6.64 5.06
N LEU A 4 7.64 -6.49 4.51
CA LEU A 4 8.75 -5.74 5.11
C LEU A 4 9.37 -4.85 4.03
N SER A 5 9.44 -3.54 4.29
CA SER A 5 10.16 -2.60 3.44
C SER A 5 11.00 -1.69 4.33
N LEU A 6 12.30 -1.62 4.05
CA LEU A 6 13.25 -0.72 4.69
C LEU A 6 13.58 0.41 3.70
N ALA A 7 13.26 1.64 4.05
CA ALA A 7 13.84 2.80 3.35
C ALA A 7 15.16 3.15 4.03
N ASP A 8 16.26 3.08 3.29
CA ASP A 8 17.62 3.28 3.79
C ASP A 8 18.04 4.74 3.57
N THR A 9 18.40 5.44 4.64
CA THR A 9 19.08 6.73 4.60
C THR A 9 20.32 6.63 5.48
N ALA A 10 21.34 7.46 5.23
CA ALA A 10 22.66 7.33 5.88
C ALA A 10 22.62 7.30 7.42
N ASP A 11 21.57 7.84 8.04
CA ASP A 11 21.47 8.02 9.49
C ASP A 11 20.41 7.11 10.15
N PHE A 12 19.40 6.63 9.42
CA PHE A 12 18.36 5.75 9.95
C PHE A 12 17.59 5.01 8.84
N GLY A 13 17.10 3.83 9.20
CA GLY A 13 16.19 3.03 8.37
C GLY A 13 14.73 3.19 8.80
N ILE A 14 13.82 3.30 7.85
CA ILE A 14 12.36 3.28 8.12
C ILE A 14 11.81 1.91 7.77
N LEU A 15 11.38 1.17 8.79
CA LEU A 15 10.67 -0.09 8.63
C LEU A 15 9.16 0.15 8.51
N ARG A 16 8.57 -0.21 7.35
CA ARG A 16 7.12 -0.23 7.15
C ARG A 16 6.57 -1.65 7.34
N LEU A 17 5.51 -1.78 8.14
CA LEU A 17 4.88 -3.04 8.49
C LEU A 17 3.37 -3.02 8.19
N ILE A 18 2.88 -4.07 7.55
CA ILE A 18 1.44 -4.39 7.49
C ILE A 18 1.18 -5.56 8.44
N VAL A 19 0.31 -5.35 9.42
CA VAL A 19 0.02 -6.30 10.50
C VAL A 19 -1.46 -6.27 10.89
N ASN A 20 -1.97 -7.43 11.29
CA ASN A 20 -3.39 -7.65 11.60
C ASN A 20 -3.85 -6.94 12.89
N GLN A 21 -2.92 -6.69 13.82
CA GLN A 21 -3.19 -6.02 15.09
C GLN A 21 -2.41 -4.71 15.16
N THR A 22 -2.75 -3.75 14.29
CA THR A 22 -1.99 -2.50 14.12
C THR A 22 -1.82 -1.72 15.41
N ASP A 23 -2.88 -1.59 16.22
CA ASP A 23 -2.82 -0.80 17.45
C ASP A 23 -1.98 -1.49 18.53
N ARG A 24 -2.09 -2.83 18.67
CA ARG A 24 -1.23 -3.61 19.56
C ARG A 24 0.24 -3.56 19.15
N ALA A 25 0.51 -3.71 17.85
CA ALA A 25 1.87 -3.63 17.32
C ALA A 25 2.49 -2.25 17.59
N LYS A 26 1.72 -1.18 17.35
CA LYS A 26 2.13 0.19 17.65
C LYS A 26 2.43 0.38 19.14
N GLN A 27 1.59 -0.15 20.01
CA GLN A 27 1.79 -0.08 21.46
C GLN A 27 3.10 -0.78 21.87
N VAL A 28 3.27 -2.05 21.53
CA VAL A 28 4.45 -2.86 21.92
C VAL A 28 5.76 -2.26 21.37
N LEU A 29 5.75 -1.77 20.12
CA LEU A 29 6.92 -1.15 19.52
C LEU A 29 7.27 0.20 20.19
N LYS A 30 6.26 0.98 20.59
CA LYS A 30 6.50 2.21 21.37
C LYS A 30 7.05 1.92 22.76
N GLU A 31 6.53 0.91 23.44
CA GLU A 31 6.99 0.49 24.78
C GLU A 31 8.44 -0.01 24.77
N THR A 32 8.91 -0.54 23.64
CA THR A 32 10.30 -1.00 23.44
C THR A 32 11.25 0.09 22.92
N GLY A 33 10.79 1.34 22.83
CA GLY A 33 11.61 2.51 22.51
C GLY A 33 11.68 2.89 21.03
N PHE A 34 10.88 2.28 20.16
CA PHE A 34 10.81 2.69 18.75
C PHE A 34 9.89 3.90 18.53
N THR A 35 10.26 4.77 17.60
CA THR A 35 9.35 5.80 17.07
C THR A 35 8.42 5.16 16.03
N VAL A 36 7.12 5.11 16.33
CA VAL A 36 6.14 4.41 15.49
C VAL A 36 5.04 5.36 15.00
N GLY A 37 4.90 5.44 13.68
CA GLY A 37 3.78 6.09 12.97
C GLY A 37 2.73 5.08 12.49
N LYS A 38 1.51 5.57 12.24
CA LYS A 38 0.47 4.83 11.51
C LYS A 38 0.17 5.62 10.24
N THR A 39 0.12 4.94 9.11
CA THR A 39 -0.14 5.56 7.81
C THR A 39 -1.23 4.78 7.09
N GLU A 40 -2.16 5.50 6.47
CA GLU A 40 -3.20 4.89 5.65
C GLU A 40 -2.65 4.56 4.27
N VAL A 41 -2.94 3.36 3.79
CA VAL A 41 -2.50 2.87 2.49
C VAL A 41 -3.63 2.09 1.84
N VAL A 42 -3.59 2.02 0.52
CA VAL A 42 -4.63 1.37 -0.29
C VAL A 42 -4.00 0.20 -1.04
N ALA A 43 -4.60 -0.97 -0.94
CA ALA A 43 -4.20 -2.16 -1.69
C ALA A 43 -5.00 -2.25 -2.98
N LEU A 44 -4.30 -2.37 -4.11
CA LEU A 44 -4.90 -2.52 -5.43
C LEU A 44 -4.48 -3.85 -6.05
N GLU A 45 -5.41 -4.49 -6.77
CA GLU A 45 -5.01 -5.50 -7.76
C GLU A 45 -4.52 -4.81 -9.03
N VAL A 46 -3.36 -5.25 -9.48
CA VAL A 46 -2.67 -4.75 -10.66
C VAL A 46 -2.41 -5.94 -11.59
N PRO A 47 -2.81 -5.89 -12.87
CA PRO A 47 -2.50 -6.97 -13.80
C PRO A 47 -1.00 -7.31 -13.83
N ASP A 48 -0.62 -8.58 -13.60
CA ASP A 48 0.78 -9.05 -13.61
C ASP A 48 1.26 -9.27 -15.05
N ARG A 49 1.27 -8.19 -15.83
CA ARG A 49 1.71 -8.14 -17.22
C ARG A 49 2.37 -6.81 -17.56
N PRO A 50 3.22 -6.74 -18.60
CA PRO A 50 3.81 -5.49 -19.05
C PRO A 50 2.74 -4.40 -19.23
N GLY A 51 2.97 -3.23 -18.61
CA GLY A 51 2.04 -2.10 -18.66
C GLY A 51 0.86 -2.15 -17.70
N GLY A 52 0.66 -3.23 -16.92
CA GLY A 52 -0.43 -3.35 -15.95
C GLY A 52 -0.47 -2.22 -14.93
N LEU A 53 0.68 -1.92 -14.30
CA LEU A 53 0.84 -0.76 -13.42
C LEU A 53 0.70 0.57 -14.18
N GLY A 54 1.21 0.64 -15.42
CA GLY A 54 1.16 1.85 -16.23
C GLY A 54 -0.27 2.32 -16.50
N GLY A 55 -1.21 1.39 -16.70
CA GLY A 55 -2.64 1.70 -16.83
C GLY A 55 -3.22 2.38 -15.58
N ILE A 56 -2.88 1.87 -14.40
CA ILE A 56 -3.31 2.44 -13.10
C ILE A 56 -2.70 3.84 -12.89
N LEU A 57 -1.39 3.99 -13.14
CA LEU A 57 -0.72 5.28 -13.00
C LEU A 57 -1.26 6.33 -13.98
N LYS A 58 -1.68 5.93 -15.19
CA LYS A 58 -2.32 6.82 -16.16
C LYS A 58 -3.65 7.37 -15.64
N VAL A 59 -4.51 6.51 -15.08
CA VAL A 59 -5.79 6.92 -14.47
C VAL A 59 -5.56 7.94 -13.35
N LEU A 60 -4.57 7.68 -12.48
CA LEU A 60 -4.21 8.61 -11.39
C LEU A 60 -3.68 9.94 -11.92
N HIS A 61 -2.82 9.90 -12.94
CA HIS A 61 -2.26 11.09 -13.58
C HIS A 61 -3.35 11.97 -14.21
N GLU A 62 -4.30 11.38 -14.94
CA GLU A 62 -5.42 12.10 -15.57
C GLU A 62 -6.35 12.76 -14.53
N ALA A 63 -6.45 12.18 -13.32
CA ALA A 63 -7.18 12.74 -12.20
C ALA A 63 -6.37 13.73 -11.34
N GLY A 64 -5.09 13.96 -11.68
CA GLY A 64 -4.18 14.83 -10.95
C GLY A 64 -3.87 14.35 -9.53
N ILE A 65 -3.81 13.04 -9.30
CA ILE A 65 -3.57 12.43 -7.98
C ILE A 65 -2.11 11.97 -7.90
N ASN A 66 -1.41 12.34 -6.81
CA ASN A 66 -0.02 11.96 -6.64
C ASN A 66 0.14 10.65 -5.86
N VAL A 67 1.10 9.83 -6.27
CA VAL A 67 1.51 8.63 -5.54
C VAL A 67 2.75 8.98 -4.72
N GLU A 68 2.63 9.03 -3.40
CA GLU A 68 3.78 9.33 -2.52
C GLU A 68 4.81 8.20 -2.54
N TYR A 69 4.32 6.96 -2.43
CA TYR A 69 5.11 5.76 -2.59
C TYR A 69 4.20 4.56 -2.84
N MET A 70 4.79 3.50 -3.38
CA MET A 70 4.13 2.22 -3.56
C MET A 70 5.11 1.07 -3.34
N TYR A 71 4.61 -0.08 -2.93
CA TYR A 71 5.40 -1.29 -2.79
C TYR A 71 4.59 -2.50 -3.27
N ALA A 72 5.25 -3.32 -4.08
CA ALA A 72 4.66 -4.54 -4.60
C ALA A 72 4.63 -5.61 -3.50
N PHE A 73 3.49 -6.26 -3.39
CA PHE A 73 3.28 -7.42 -2.54
C PHE A 73 3.28 -8.66 -3.43
N VAL A 74 4.17 -9.62 -3.16
CA VAL A 74 4.44 -10.79 -4.04
C VAL A 74 3.31 -11.83 -3.99
N GLN A 75 2.20 -11.54 -3.31
CA GLN A 75 1.07 -12.45 -3.29
C GLN A 75 0.24 -12.29 -4.56
N ARG A 76 0.26 -13.32 -5.39
CA ARG A 76 -0.56 -13.42 -6.59
C ARG A 76 -2.02 -13.63 -6.22
N SER A 77 -2.89 -12.82 -6.79
CA SER A 77 -4.33 -13.02 -6.82
C SER A 77 -4.71 -13.45 -8.24
N GLY A 78 -4.57 -14.73 -8.53
CA GLY A 78 -4.66 -15.25 -9.91
C GLY A 78 -3.58 -14.65 -10.81
N ASP A 79 -4.01 -13.97 -11.88
CA ASP A 79 -3.15 -13.28 -12.86
C ASP A 79 -2.80 -11.83 -12.46
N ASN A 80 -3.15 -11.42 -11.24
CA ASN A 80 -2.91 -10.07 -10.71
C ASN A 80 -1.89 -10.08 -9.57
N ALA A 81 -1.09 -9.02 -9.49
CA ALA A 81 -0.26 -8.68 -8.35
C ALA A 81 -1.01 -7.73 -7.41
N ILE A 82 -0.74 -7.83 -6.11
CA ILE A 82 -1.26 -6.87 -5.13
C ILE A 82 -0.19 -5.81 -4.91
N ILE A 83 -0.55 -4.54 -5.07
CA ILE A 83 0.37 -3.43 -4.84
C ILE A 83 -0.26 -2.49 -3.82
N ILE A 84 0.53 -2.08 -2.84
CA ILE A 84 0.11 -1.13 -1.82
C ILE A 84 0.56 0.26 -2.25
N PHE A 85 -0.37 1.20 -2.22
CA PHE A 85 -0.17 2.59 -2.59
C PHE A 85 -0.41 3.49 -1.40
N ARG A 86 0.39 4.54 -1.32
CA ARG A 86 0.10 5.73 -0.52
C ARG A 86 -0.19 6.88 -1.47
N PHE A 87 -1.35 7.51 -1.26
CA PHE A 87 -1.77 8.70 -1.99
C PHE A 87 -1.79 9.91 -1.07
N ASP A 88 -1.63 11.08 -1.65
CA ASP A 88 -1.90 12.37 -0.99
C ASP A 88 -3.42 12.55 -0.74
N GLU A 89 -4.25 12.23 -1.73
CA GLU A 89 -5.71 12.31 -1.70
C GLU A 89 -6.34 10.90 -1.71
N THR A 90 -6.26 10.18 -0.58
CA THR A 90 -6.64 8.75 -0.49
C THR A 90 -8.09 8.47 -0.94
N ASP A 91 -9.07 9.23 -0.46
CA ASP A 91 -10.49 8.99 -0.80
C ASP A 91 -10.78 9.25 -2.28
N LYS A 92 -10.20 10.33 -2.84
CA LYS A 92 -10.30 10.66 -4.25
C LYS A 92 -9.67 9.58 -5.12
N ALA A 93 -8.50 9.06 -4.72
CA ALA A 93 -7.83 7.97 -5.41
C ALA A 93 -8.70 6.71 -5.46
N ILE A 94 -9.30 6.32 -4.32
CA ILE A 94 -10.22 5.17 -4.26
C ILE A 94 -11.41 5.40 -5.20
N SER A 95 -12.04 6.56 -5.17
CA SER A 95 -13.19 6.87 -6.02
C SER A 95 -12.85 6.81 -7.51
N VAL A 96 -11.71 7.39 -7.92
CA VAL A 96 -11.28 7.41 -9.33
C VAL A 96 -10.91 6.02 -9.81
N LEU A 97 -10.14 5.27 -9.02
CA LEU A 97 -9.67 3.94 -9.36
C LEU A 97 -10.83 2.94 -9.45
N THR A 98 -11.74 2.95 -8.48
CA THR A 98 -12.95 2.10 -8.52
C THR A 98 -13.85 2.46 -9.71
N GLY A 99 -14.02 3.75 -10.02
CA GLY A 99 -14.74 4.21 -11.21
C GLY A 99 -14.11 3.75 -12.52
N ALA A 100 -12.79 3.59 -12.56
CA ALA A 100 -12.04 3.04 -13.69
C ALA A 100 -11.99 1.50 -13.72
N GLY A 101 -12.70 0.82 -12.81
CA GLY A 101 -12.76 -0.65 -12.74
C GLY A 101 -11.55 -1.31 -12.08
N VAL A 102 -10.68 -0.55 -11.42
CA VAL A 102 -9.56 -1.09 -10.63
C VAL A 102 -10.10 -1.67 -9.32
N ARG A 103 -9.73 -2.92 -9.02
CA ARG A 103 -10.14 -3.58 -7.78
C ARG A 103 -9.31 -3.05 -6.61
N VAL A 104 -9.99 -2.35 -5.70
CA VAL A 104 -9.45 -1.94 -4.39
C VAL A 104 -9.79 -3.00 -3.36
N LEU A 105 -8.79 -3.54 -2.65
CA LEU A 105 -9.01 -4.54 -1.60
C LEU A 105 -9.45 -3.85 -0.31
N LYS A 106 -10.37 -4.49 0.43
CA LYS A 106 -10.72 -4.07 1.79
C LYS A 106 -9.58 -4.40 2.75
N GLY A 107 -9.46 -3.61 3.83
CA GLY A 107 -8.44 -3.84 4.86
C GLY A 107 -8.46 -5.26 5.43
N GLU A 108 -9.64 -5.85 5.62
CA GLU A 108 -9.80 -7.23 6.09
C GLU A 108 -9.17 -8.26 5.14
N GLU A 109 -9.30 -8.06 3.83
CA GLU A 109 -8.68 -8.93 2.82
C GLU A 109 -7.16 -8.81 2.91
N VAL A 110 -6.65 -7.58 3.06
CA VAL A 110 -5.20 -7.32 3.22
C VAL A 110 -4.65 -7.93 4.51
N TYR A 111 -5.42 -7.94 5.61
CA TYR A 111 -5.05 -8.58 6.87
C TYR A 111 -5.20 -10.11 6.84
N ALA A 112 -5.93 -10.66 5.86
CA ALA A 112 -6.17 -12.10 5.73
C ALA A 112 -5.13 -12.79 4.84
N LEU A 113 -4.63 -12.12 3.80
CA LEU A 113 -3.51 -12.53 2.92
C LEU A 113 -2.24 -12.80 3.70
#